data_AF-A0A7S2GWE8-F1
#
_entry.id   AF-A0A7S2GWE8-F1
#
_cell.length_a   1.000
_cell.length_b   1.000
_cell.length_c   1.000
_cell.angle_alpha   90.00
_cell.angle_beta   90.00
_cell.angle_gamma   90.00
#
_symmetry.space_group_name_H-M   'P 1'
#
loop_
_entity.id
_entity.type
_entity.pdbx_description
1 polymer ?
#
loop_
_entity_poly.entity_id
_entity_poly.type
_entity_poly.pdbx_seq_one_letter_code
_entity_poly.pdbx_strand_id
1 'polypeptide(L)'
;GHPYYIDNAGFQYLKSVDYRETTIYNDSLKIITVKDGVAGLTYDEGKLIVLKTGRHVITNPKEIPAGFISLSQRTLPIQKVVSMSSDNVGIIFDAGVTIQVR
;
A
#
# COMPACT_ATOMS: atom_id res chain seq x y z
N GLY A 1 -10.73 -27.21 -9.59
CA GLY A 1 -11.55 -26.76 -8.46
C GLY A 1 -12.50 -27.88 -8.10
N HIS A 2 -12.64 -28.20 -6.82
CA HIS A 2 -13.65 -29.15 -6.37
C HIS A 2 -14.98 -28.42 -6.21
N PRO A 3 -16.09 -28.92 -6.77
CA PRO A 3 -17.40 -28.33 -6.53
C PRO A 3 -17.77 -28.57 -5.06
N TYR A 4 -18.28 -27.51 -4.41
CA TYR A 4 -18.84 -27.60 -3.07
C TYR A 4 -20.35 -27.45 -3.18
N TYR A 5 -21.09 -28.41 -2.62
CA TYR A 5 -22.54 -28.34 -2.51
C TYR A 5 -22.90 -27.73 -1.15
N ILE A 6 -23.68 -26.66 -1.16
CA ILE A 6 -24.15 -25.97 0.04
C ILE A 6 -25.67 -26.05 0.04
N ASP A 7 -26.22 -26.85 0.95
CA ASP A 7 -27.66 -27.01 1.16
C ASP A 7 -28.01 -26.58 2.57
N ASN A 8 -28.25 -25.28 2.73
CA ASN A 8 -28.56 -24.66 4.00
C ASN A 8 -29.47 -23.44 3.75
N ALA A 9 -30.63 -23.41 4.41
CA ALA A 9 -31.60 -22.32 4.29
C ALA A 9 -31.08 -20.96 4.79
N GLY A 10 -30.07 -20.96 5.67
CA GLY A 10 -29.40 -19.75 6.15
C GLY A 10 -28.24 -19.28 5.27
N PHE A 11 -27.86 -20.02 4.22
CA PHE A 11 -26.84 -19.58 3.29
C PHE A 11 -27.42 -18.57 2.30
N GLN A 12 -26.83 -17.36 2.26
CA GLN A 12 -27.11 -16.37 1.24
C GLN A 12 -25.83 -16.09 0.47
N TYR A 13 -25.84 -16.36 -0.84
CA TYR A 13 -24.76 -15.91 -1.71
C TYR A 13 -24.81 -14.38 -1.82
N LEU A 14 -23.74 -13.71 -1.38
CA LEU A 14 -23.62 -12.26 -1.45
C LEU A 14 -22.98 -11.82 -2.77
N LYS A 15 -21.76 -12.29 -3.05
CA LYS A 15 -21.00 -11.96 -4.25
C LYS A 15 -19.80 -12.88 -4.44
N SER A 16 -19.20 -12.79 -5.62
CA SER A 16 -17.87 -13.31 -5.94
C SER A 16 -16.99 -12.14 -6.32
N VAL A 17 -15.72 -12.18 -5.90
CA VAL A 17 -14.71 -11.14 -6.13
C VAL A 17 -13.45 -11.80 -6.67
N ASP A 18 -12.63 -11.06 -7.41
CA ASP A 18 -11.34 -11.59 -7.84
C ASP A 18 -10.41 -11.71 -6.62
N TYR A 19 -9.78 -12.87 -6.44
CA TYR A 19 -8.83 -13.11 -5.35
C TYR A 19 -7.62 -12.15 -5.41
N ARG A 20 -7.36 -11.53 -6.57
CA ARG A 20 -6.29 -10.56 -6.84
C ARG A 20 -6.65 -9.14 -6.38
N GLU A 21 -7.90 -8.88 -6.04
CA GLU A 21 -8.29 -7.61 -5.43
C GLU A 21 -7.50 -7.39 -4.14
N THR A 22 -6.93 -6.20 -3.99
CA THR A 22 -6.12 -5.86 -2.81
C THR A 22 -6.95 -5.72 -1.54
N THR A 23 -8.25 -5.50 -1.69
CA THR A 23 -9.14 -5.20 -0.59
C THR A 23 -10.46 -5.91 -0.82
N ILE A 24 -10.75 -6.92 0.01
CA ILE A 24 -11.98 -7.69 -0.05
C ILE A 24 -12.73 -7.53 1.26
N TYR A 25 -13.97 -7.08 1.19
CA TYR A 25 -14.85 -6.89 2.35
C TYR A 25 -16.03 -7.86 2.34
N ASN A 26 -16.26 -8.48 3.49
CA ASN A 26 -17.45 -9.24 3.83
C ASN A 26 -17.85 -8.95 5.29
N ASP A 27 -18.55 -7.83 5.49
CA ASP A 27 -19.01 -7.35 6.79
C ASP A 27 -17.86 -7.25 7.81
N SER A 28 -17.83 -8.13 8.82
CA SER A 28 -16.76 -8.20 9.83
C SER A 28 -15.43 -8.74 9.30
N LEU A 29 -15.44 -9.52 8.20
CA LEU A 29 -14.25 -10.09 7.58
C LEU A 29 -13.70 -9.14 6.53
N LYS A 30 -12.45 -8.71 6.71
CA LYS A 30 -11.73 -7.83 5.77
C LYS A 30 -10.42 -8.51 5.41
N ILE A 31 -10.17 -8.67 4.11
CA ILE A 31 -8.93 -9.25 3.61
C ILE A 31 -8.17 -8.16 2.86
N ILE A 32 -7.00 -7.80 3.39
CA ILE A 32 -6.14 -6.76 2.85
C ILE A 32 -4.85 -7.40 2.33
N THR A 33 -4.62 -7.31 1.02
CA THR A 33 -3.38 -7.78 0.38
C THR A 33 -2.49 -6.57 0.11
N VAL A 34 -1.43 -6.44 0.90
CA VAL A 34 -0.39 -5.41 0.75
C VAL A 34 0.67 -5.92 -0.22
N LYS A 35 0.83 -5.20 -1.34
CA LYS A 35 1.83 -5.52 -2.38
C LYS A 35 3.23 -5.07 -1.96
N ASP A 36 4.25 -5.55 -2.66
CA ASP A 36 5.62 -5.03 -2.50
C ASP A 36 5.70 -3.54 -2.85
N GLY A 37 6.56 -2.81 -2.13
CA GLY A 37 6.77 -1.39 -2.34
C GLY A 37 5.65 -0.48 -1.82
N VAL A 38 4.64 -1.04 -1.14
CA VAL A 38 3.59 -0.28 -0.43
C VAL A 38 3.41 -0.81 0.99
N ALA A 39 2.94 0.04 1.90
CA ALA A 39 2.44 -0.35 3.21
C ALA A 39 0.91 -0.19 3.26
N GLY A 40 0.22 -1.12 3.90
CA GLY A 40 -1.21 -0.98 4.20
C GLY A 40 -1.41 -0.19 5.48
N LEU A 41 -2.43 0.65 5.53
CA LEU A 41 -2.80 1.44 6.71
C LEU A 41 -4.17 1.00 7.21
N THR A 42 -4.26 0.69 8.50
CA THR A 42 -5.53 0.40 9.19
C THR A 42 -5.59 1.16 10.52
N TYR A 43 -6.79 1.39 11.02
CA TYR A 43 -7.01 1.98 12.34
C TYR A 43 -7.81 1.02 13.19
N ASP A 44 -7.24 0.58 14.31
CA ASP A 44 -7.97 -0.15 15.33
C ASP A 44 -8.24 0.76 16.52
N GLU A 45 -9.50 1.06 16.78
CA GLU A 45 -9.94 1.95 17.86
C GLU A 45 -9.16 3.30 17.90
N GLY A 46 -8.89 3.86 16.73
CA GLY A 46 -8.17 5.13 16.56
C GLY A 46 -6.63 5.00 16.57
N LYS A 47 -6.08 3.82 16.84
CA LYS A 47 -4.65 3.54 16.74
C LYS A 47 -4.27 3.12 15.32
N LEU A 48 -3.36 3.87 14.70
CA LEU A 48 -2.80 3.52 13.40
C LEU A 48 -1.98 2.23 13.51
N ILE A 49 -2.29 1.26 12.65
CA ILE A 49 -1.56 0.02 12.45
C ILE A 49 -1.04 0.01 11.01
N VAL A 50 0.26 -0.27 10.86
CA VAL A 50 0.92 -0.38 9.56
C VAL A 50 1.07 -1.85 9.22
N LEU A 51 0.39 -2.26 8.15
CA LEU A 51 0.46 -3.61 7.61
C LEU A 51 1.68 -3.75 6.69
N LYS A 52 2.51 -4.75 6.97
CA LYS A 52 3.63 -5.14 6.11
C LYS A 52 3.12 -5.81 4.84
N THR A 53 3.99 -5.99 3.85
CA THR A 53 3.70 -6.79 2.65
C THR A 53 3.15 -8.17 3.02
N GLY A 54 2.10 -8.61 2.33
CA GLY A 54 1.43 -9.88 2.55
C GLY A 54 -0.08 -9.76 2.60
N ARG A 55 -0.75 -10.89 2.88
CA ARG A 55 -2.22 -10.96 3.00
C ARG A 55 -2.60 -10.98 4.47
N HIS A 56 -3.43 -10.02 4.87
CA HIS A 56 -3.89 -9.82 6.23
C HIS A 56 -5.38 -10.09 6.29
N VAL A 57 -5.79 -10.90 7.27
CA VAL A 57 -7.19 -11.20 7.54
C VAL A 57 -7.56 -10.50 8.83
N ILE A 58 -8.43 -9.51 8.72
CA ILE A 58 -8.93 -8.70 9.82
C ILE A 58 -10.34 -9.16 10.12
N THR A 59 -10.56 -9.67 11.33
CA THR A 59 -11.88 -10.09 11.82
C THR A 59 -12.45 -9.13 12.85
N ASN A 60 -11.65 -8.16 13.32
CA ASN A 60 -12.13 -7.13 14.22
C ASN A 60 -13.04 -6.16 13.43
N PRO A 61 -14.34 -6.05 13.78
CA PRO A 61 -15.24 -5.15 13.08
C PRO A 61 -14.85 -3.67 13.25
N LYS A 62 -14.22 -3.30 14.38
CA LYS A 62 -13.80 -1.92 14.67
C LYS A 62 -12.54 -1.48 13.91
N GLU A 63 -11.76 -2.41 13.39
CA GLU A 63 -10.55 -2.07 12.65
C GLU A 63 -10.90 -1.60 11.22
N ILE A 64 -10.60 -0.36 10.88
CA ILE A 64 -10.99 0.28 9.63
C ILE A 64 -9.77 0.42 8.71
N PRO A 65 -9.74 -0.20 7.52
CA PRO A 65 -8.69 0.03 6.55
C PRO A 65 -8.75 1.46 5.97
N ALA A 66 -7.62 2.16 5.98
CA ALA A 66 -7.50 3.55 5.54
C ALA A 66 -6.88 3.69 4.15
N GLY A 67 -6.14 2.69 3.67
CA GLY A 67 -5.58 2.67 2.32
C GLY A 67 -4.15 2.13 2.26
N PHE A 68 -3.42 2.54 1.23
CA PHE A 68 -2.04 2.12 1.00
C PHE A 68 -1.14 3.33 0.78
N ILE A 69 0.09 3.27 1.30
CA ILE A 69 1.12 4.29 1.09
C ILE A 69 2.32 3.68 0.36
N SER A 70 2.84 4.39 -0.65
CA SER A 70 4.04 3.94 -1.36
C SER A 70 5.28 4.09 -0.49
N LEU A 71 6.08 3.02 -0.44
CA LEU A 71 7.41 2.98 0.15
C LEU A 71 8.51 3.12 -0.90
N SER A 72 8.13 3.38 -2.16
CA SER A 72 9.10 3.47 -3.25
C SER A 72 9.98 4.71 -3.12
N GLN A 73 11.27 4.53 -3.41
CA GLN A 73 12.20 5.65 -3.50
C GLN A 73 11.88 6.49 -4.74
N ARG A 74 11.82 7.81 -4.56
CA ARG A 74 11.71 8.76 -5.66
C ARG A 74 13.03 9.50 -5.81
N THR A 75 13.73 9.27 -6.91
CA THR A 75 14.86 10.12 -7.33
C THR A 75 14.28 11.35 -8.00
N LEU A 76 14.47 12.51 -7.37
CA LEU A 76 14.15 13.79 -7.99
C LEU A 76 15.39 14.30 -8.71
N PRO A 77 15.43 14.33 -10.06
CA PRO A 77 16.54 14.94 -10.76
C PRO A 77 16.56 16.43 -10.44
N ILE A 78 17.71 16.94 -10.03
CA ILE A 78 17.90 18.38 -9.90
C ILE A 78 17.94 18.94 -11.33
N GLN A 79 17.06 19.91 -11.63
CA GLN A 79 17.13 20.60 -12.92
C GLN A 79 18.49 21.30 -13.00
N LYS A 80 19.25 20.93 -14.04
CA LYS A 80 20.63 21.37 -14.29
C LYS A 80 20.91 22.78 -13.77
N VAL A 81 21.61 22.86 -12.64
CA VAL A 81 22.11 24.14 -12.13
C VAL A 81 23.34 24.46 -12.95
N VAL A 82 23.22 25.45 -13.84
CA VAL A 82 24.37 26.01 -14.55
C VAL A 82 24.96 27.06 -13.61
N SER A 83 26.02 26.70 -12.90
CA SER A 83 26.78 27.66 -12.09
C SER A 83 28.12 27.92 -12.77
N MET A 84 28.71 29.09 -12.52
CA MET A 84 30.07 29.41 -12.95
C MET A 84 30.95 29.54 -11.72
N SER A 85 32.16 28.97 -11.76
CA SER A 85 33.20 29.32 -10.81
C SER A 85 33.69 30.76 -11.04
N SER A 86 34.44 31.30 -10.08
CA SER A 86 34.96 32.67 -10.13
C SER A 86 35.92 32.95 -11.29
N ASP A 87 36.38 31.91 -11.98
CA ASP A 87 37.23 31.95 -13.17
C ASP A 87 36.46 31.67 -14.48
N ASN A 88 35.13 31.82 -14.46
CA ASN A 88 34.22 31.64 -15.60
C ASN A 88 34.18 30.21 -16.18
N VAL A 89 34.61 29.20 -15.41
CA VAL A 89 34.45 27.80 -15.81
C VAL A 89 33.03 27.35 -15.46
N GLY A 90 32.33 26.77 -16.44
CA GLY A 90 30.99 26.21 -16.24
C GLY A 90 31.06 24.96 -15.36
N ILE A 91 30.30 24.94 -14.26
CA ILE A 91 30.19 23.79 -13.36
C ILE A 91 28.83 23.12 -13.59
N ILE A 92 28.87 21.81 -13.82
CA ILE A 92 27.68 20.96 -13.89
C ILE A 92 27.66 20.12 -12.62
N PHE A 93 26.62 20.27 -11.81
CA PHE A 93 26.37 19.40 -10.68
C PHE A 93 25.29 18.37 -11.06
N ASP A 94 25.64 17.09 -10.98
CA ASP A 94 24.70 15.98 -10.99
C ASP A 94 24.69 15.35 -9.59
N ALA A 95 23.51 15.31 -8.96
CA ALA A 95 23.35 14.77 -7.63
C ALA A 95 21.98 14.11 -7.49
N GLY A 96 21.96 12.91 -6.93
CA GLY A 96 20.73 12.22 -6.52
C GLY A 96 20.45 12.46 -5.04
N VAL A 97 19.28 13.00 -4.73
CA VAL A 97 18.82 13.11 -3.33
C VAL A 97 17.97 11.88 -2.99
N THR A 98 18.37 11.14 -1.96
CA THR A 98 17.58 10.03 -1.40
C THR A 98 17.05 10.44 -0.04
N ILE A 99 15.73 10.45 0.14
CA ILE A 99 15.09 10.78 1.41
C ILE A 99 14.52 9.50 2.01
N GLN A 100 15.03 9.12 3.18
CA GLN A 100 14.44 8.08 4.02
C GLN A 100 13.71 8.76 5.17
N VAL A 101 12.38 8.64 5.21
CA VAL A 101 11.59 9.07 6.36
C VAL A 101 11.70 7.97 7.42
N ARG A 102 12.21 8.33 8.62
CA ARG A 102 12.29 7.44 9.78
C ARG A 102 11.13 7.68 10.72
#